data_AF-A0A3B0XC90-F1
#
_entry.id   AF-A0A3B0XC90-F1
#
_cell.length_a   1.000
_cell.length_b   1.000
_cell.length_c   1.000
_cell.angle_alpha   90.00
_cell.angle_beta   90.00
_cell.angle_gamma   90.00
#
_symmetry.space_group_name_H-M   'P 1'
#
loop_
_entity.id
_entity.type
_entity.pdbx_description
1 polymer ?
#
loop_
_entity_poly.entity_id
_entity_poly.type
_entity_poly.pdbx_seq_one_letter_code
_entity_poly.pdbx_strand_id
1 'polypeptide(L)'
;MISLTKTLNAWNAKDFTQTFKKEVADLDNHVLPLQQGLSLSSYVSQEKISALIHSTQETDTSVIIRSGIFYSGIIAGCSCSDDPTPTDTQNEYCEI
;
A
#
# COMPACT_ATOMS: atom_id res chain seq x y z
N MET A 1 9.15 11.43 2.04
CA MET A 1 8.04 11.90 2.90
C MET A 1 6.82 12.04 2.01
N ILE A 2 5.77 11.27 2.27
CA ILE A 2 4.53 11.27 1.46
C ILE A 2 3.61 12.36 2.01
N SER A 3 2.89 13.06 1.12
CA SER A 3 1.86 14.01 1.53
C SER A 3 0.48 13.50 1.12
N LEU A 4 -0.38 13.26 2.10
CA LEU A 4 -1.78 12.83 1.92
C LEU A 4 -2.70 14.03 2.16
N THR A 5 -2.64 15.02 1.27
CA THR A 5 -3.32 16.31 1.46
C THR A 5 -4.84 16.15 1.45
N LYS A 6 -5.40 15.26 0.62
CA LYS A 6 -6.86 15.03 0.57
C LYS A 6 -7.34 14.36 1.86
N THR A 7 -6.58 13.38 2.35
CA THR A 7 -6.84 12.70 3.62
C THR A 7 -6.82 13.69 4.78
N LEU A 8 -5.81 14.57 4.83
CA LEU A 8 -5.69 15.57 5.88
C LEU A 8 -6.86 16.57 5.85
N ASN A 9 -7.27 17.02 4.65
CA ASN A 9 -8.44 17.90 4.51
C ASN A 9 -9.76 17.22 4.90
N ALA A 10 -9.83 15.90 4.78
CA ALA A 10 -10.96 15.09 5.22
C ALA A 10 -10.86 14.66 6.69
N TRP A 11 -9.89 15.17 7.47
CA TRP A 11 -9.79 14.86 8.90
C TRP A 11 -11.10 15.24 9.63
N ASN A 12 -11.61 14.33 10.47
CA ASN A 12 -12.93 14.42 11.12
C ASN A 12 -14.16 14.43 10.18
N ALA A 13 -13.99 14.25 8.87
CA ALA A 13 -15.10 14.08 7.94
C ALA A 13 -15.57 12.61 7.89
N LYS A 14 -16.83 12.40 7.50
CA LYS A 14 -17.42 11.04 7.41
C LYS A 14 -16.77 10.18 6.34
N ASP A 15 -16.19 10.80 5.33
CA ASP A 15 -15.54 10.18 4.19
C ASP A 15 -14.02 9.99 4.37
N PHE A 16 -13.45 10.36 5.52
CA PHE A 16 -12.02 10.26 5.83
C PHE A 16 -11.40 8.91 5.41
N THR A 17 -11.99 7.81 5.89
CA THR A 17 -11.50 6.45 5.60
C THR A 17 -11.51 6.14 4.11
N GLN A 18 -12.56 6.58 3.39
CA GLN A 18 -12.66 6.36 1.95
C GLN A 18 -11.64 7.22 1.19
N THR A 19 -11.44 8.46 1.62
CA THR A 19 -10.47 9.40 1.03
C THR A 19 -9.04 8.89 1.23
N PHE A 20 -8.70 8.41 2.42
CA PHE A 20 -7.41 7.76 2.70
C PHE A 20 -7.16 6.55 1.81
N LYS A 21 -8.13 5.62 1.74
CA LYS A 21 -7.99 4.42 0.90
C LYS A 21 -7.74 4.76 -0.57
N LYS A 22 -8.46 5.75 -1.10
CA LYS A 22 -8.29 6.21 -2.48
C LYS A 22 -6.94 6.88 -2.71
N GLU A 23 -6.56 7.78 -1.82
CA GLU A 23 -5.30 8.52 -1.95
C GLU A 23 -4.09 7.58 -1.84
N VAL A 24 -4.13 6.59 -0.94
CA VAL A 24 -3.08 5.55 -0.84
C VAL A 24 -3.07 4.64 -2.07
N ALA A 25 -4.24 4.25 -2.61
CA ALA A 25 -4.31 3.43 -3.81
C ALA A 25 -3.80 4.13 -5.08
N ASP A 26 -3.75 5.46 -5.07
CA ASP A 26 -3.21 6.29 -6.16
C ASP A 26 -1.73 6.68 -5.93
N LEU A 27 -1.10 6.25 -4.81
CA LEU A 27 0.32 6.45 -4.59
C LEU A 27 1.15 5.54 -5.51
N ASP A 28 2.35 6.00 -5.82
CA ASP A 28 3.38 5.15 -6.42
C ASP A 28 3.89 4.14 -5.37
N ASN A 29 3.93 2.86 -5.73
CA ASN A 29 4.36 1.77 -4.85
C ASN A 29 5.79 1.99 -4.29
N HIS A 30 6.63 2.77 -4.99
CA HIS A 30 7.98 3.11 -4.54
C HIS A 30 8.04 4.14 -3.41
N VAL A 31 6.98 4.90 -3.14
CA VAL A 31 7.00 5.88 -2.06
C VAL A 31 6.80 5.23 -0.68
N LEU A 32 6.21 4.03 -0.65
CA LEU A 32 6.01 3.22 0.55
C LEU A 32 7.11 2.15 0.64
N PRO A 33 7.51 1.72 1.86
CA PRO A 33 8.52 0.68 2.05
C PRO A 33 7.99 -0.74 1.79
N LEU A 34 7.22 -0.93 0.71
CA LEU A 34 6.54 -2.19 0.39
C LEU A 34 7.54 -3.32 0.12
N GLN A 35 8.66 -3.00 -0.54
CA GLN A 35 9.71 -3.98 -0.84
C GLN A 35 10.34 -4.58 0.42
N GLN A 36 10.44 -3.80 1.49
CA GLN A 36 10.93 -4.24 2.80
C GLN A 36 9.88 -5.02 3.59
N GLY A 37 8.60 -4.86 3.24
CA GLY A 37 7.47 -5.57 3.87
C GLY A 37 7.16 -6.92 3.24
N LEU A 38 7.84 -7.31 2.16
CA LEU A 38 7.61 -8.59 1.48
C LEU A 38 7.96 -9.75 2.40
N SER A 39 7.07 -10.74 2.47
CA SER A 39 7.29 -11.94 3.27
C SER A 39 7.33 -13.21 2.43
N LEU A 40 6.64 -13.22 1.29
CA LEU A 40 6.38 -14.43 0.51
C LEU A 40 6.96 -14.39 -0.91
N SER A 41 7.19 -13.19 -1.44
CA SER A 41 7.59 -12.95 -2.82
C SER A 41 8.90 -12.15 -2.90
N SER A 42 9.40 -11.94 -4.12
CA SER A 42 10.74 -11.38 -4.36
C SER A 42 10.72 -9.87 -4.64
N TYR A 43 9.73 -9.39 -5.39
CA TYR A 43 9.64 -7.99 -5.80
C TYR A 43 8.21 -7.48 -5.75
N VAL A 44 8.03 -6.20 -5.41
CA VAL A 44 6.70 -5.57 -5.44
C VAL A 44 6.23 -5.40 -6.89
N SER A 45 4.99 -5.80 -7.16
CA SER A 45 4.32 -5.60 -8.44
C SER A 45 3.98 -4.12 -8.66
N GLN A 46 3.72 -3.73 -9.91
CA GLN A 46 3.22 -2.39 -10.27
C GLN A 46 1.70 -2.27 -10.13
N GLU A 47 1.03 -3.32 -9.62
CA GLU A 47 -0.41 -3.29 -9.35
C GLU A 47 -0.78 -2.30 -8.26
N LYS A 48 -2.05 -1.86 -8.29
CA LYS A 48 -2.58 -0.93 -7.29
C LYS A 48 -2.59 -1.58 -5.91
N ILE A 49 -2.26 -0.77 -4.92
CA ILE A 49 -2.31 -1.15 -3.51
C ILE A 49 -3.62 -0.74 -2.87
N SER A 50 -3.92 -1.31 -1.71
CA SER A 50 -5.09 -0.98 -0.91
C SER A 50 -4.71 -0.82 0.55
N ALA A 51 -5.33 0.13 1.24
CA ALA A 51 -5.04 0.44 2.62
C ALA A 51 -6.19 0.08 3.56
N LEU A 52 -5.85 -0.25 4.80
CA LEU A 52 -6.78 -0.46 5.91
C LEU A 52 -6.29 0.35 7.11
N ILE A 53 -7.15 1.21 7.65
CA ILE A 53 -6.84 1.96 8.87
C ILE A 53 -7.07 1.04 10.07
N HIS A 54 -6.01 0.80 10.86
CA HIS A 54 -6.09 0.09 12.14
C HIS A 54 -6.40 1.04 13.28
N SER A 55 -5.71 2.17 13.33
CA SER A 55 -5.97 3.22 14.30
C SER A 55 -5.52 4.58 13.79
N THR A 56 -6.09 5.61 14.38
CA THR A 56 -5.66 7.00 14.18
C THR A 56 -5.40 7.62 15.54
N GLN A 57 -4.40 8.48 15.60
CA GLN A 57 -4.04 9.24 16.78
C GLN A 57 -3.75 10.68 16.38
N GLU A 58 -4.42 11.61 17.04
CA GLU A 58 -4.13 13.03 16.91
C GLU A 58 -3.09 13.45 17.93
N THR A 59 -2.17 14.30 17.50
CA THR A 59 -1.19 15.01 18.33
C THR A 59 -1.31 16.50 18.04
N ASP A 60 -0.66 17.35 18.82
CA ASP A 60 -0.74 18.81 18.68
C ASP A 60 -0.32 19.34 17.29
N THR A 61 0.45 18.55 16.52
CA THR A 61 1.03 18.98 15.24
C THR A 61 0.79 18.00 14.10
N SER A 62 0.23 16.82 14.36
CA SER A 62 0.12 15.75 13.35
C SER A 62 -0.97 14.74 13.66
N VAL A 63 -1.44 14.09 12.59
CA VAL A 63 -2.28 12.89 12.65
C VAL A 63 -1.43 11.69 12.29
N ILE A 64 -1.33 10.73 13.21
CA ILE A 64 -0.64 9.47 13.02
C ILE A 64 -1.68 8.42 12.66
N ILE A 65 -1.47 7.70 11.56
CA ILE A 65 -2.33 6.62 11.09
C ILE A 65 -1.51 5.34 11.13
N ARG A 66 -1.97 4.35 11.88
CA ARG A 66 -1.47 2.97 11.74
C ARG A 66 -2.31 2.28 10.69
N SER A 67 -1.66 1.78 9.64
CA SER A 67 -2.34 1.22 8.48
C SER A 67 -1.76 -0.13 8.09
N GLY A 68 -2.63 -1.06 7.74
CA GLY A 68 -2.26 -2.21 6.94
C GLY A 68 -2.27 -1.84 5.46
N ILE A 69 -1.31 -2.32 4.69
CA ILE A 69 -1.24 -2.17 3.23
C ILE A 69 -1.28 -3.56 2.60
N PHE A 70 -2.24 -3.74 1.69
CA PHE A 70 -2.35 -4.91 0.82
C PHE A 70 -1.80 -4.56 -0.56
N TYR A 71 -0.95 -5.44 -1.09
CA TYR A 71 -0.27 -5.23 -2.36
C TYR A 71 0.08 -6.57 -2.99
N SER A 72 0.45 -6.56 -4.26
CA SER A 72 0.91 -7.76 -4.95
C SER A 72 2.43 -7.76 -5.01
N GLY A 73 3.02 -8.91 -4.75
CA GLY A 73 4.42 -9.20 -5.04
C GLY A 73 4.56 -10.24 -6.14
N ILE A 74 5.75 -10.34 -6.68
CA ILE A 74 6.13 -11.22 -7.79
C ILE A 74 7.16 -12.21 -7.28
N ILE A 75 6.93 -13.50 -7.51
CA ILE A 75 7.89 -14.55 -7.18
C ILE A 75 8.88 -14.68 -8.35
N ALA A 76 10.14 -14.32 -8.12
CA ALA A 76 11.16 -14.45 -9.16
C ALA A 76 11.61 -15.91 -9.30
N GLY A 77 11.58 -16.45 -10.52
CA GLY A 77 12.24 -17.72 -10.84
C GLY A 77 11.37 -18.90 -11.28
N CYS A 78 10.07 -18.71 -11.59
CA CYS A 78 9.24 -19.80 -12.12
C CYS A 78 9.06 -19.80 -13.66
N SER A 79 9.59 -18.82 -14.37
CA SER A 79 9.42 -18.73 -15.82
C SER A 79 10.64 -19.28 -16.57
N CYS A 80 10.50 -20.52 -17.06
CA CYS A 80 11.17 -20.91 -18.30
C CYS A 80 10.67 -19.98 -19.42
N SER A 81 11.60 -19.41 -20.18
CA SER A 81 11.50 -18.15 -20.94
C SER A 81 10.50 -18.07 -22.11
N ASP A 82 9.54 -18.99 -22.26
CA ASP A 82 8.71 -19.14 -23.49
C ASP A 82 7.19 -19.17 -23.24
N ASP A 83 6.73 -18.94 -22.01
CA ASP A 83 5.30 -18.99 -21.68
C ASP A 83 4.72 -17.57 -21.44
N PRO A 84 3.75 -17.09 -22.24
CA PRO A 84 3.13 -15.76 -22.10
C PRO A 84 2.22 -15.63 -20.87
N THR A 85 2.21 -16.62 -19.98
CA THR A 85 1.42 -16.65 -18.75
C THR A 85 1.79 -15.44 -17.86
N PRO A 86 0.80 -14.75 -17.26
CA PRO A 86 1.05 -13.62 -16.37
C PRO A 86 2.05 -14.03 -15.29
N THR A 87 2.98 -13.13 -14.98
CA THR A 87 3.92 -13.31 -13.87
C THR A 87 3.17 -13.76 -12.62
N ASP A 88 3.63 -14.83 -11.96
CA ASP A 88 2.97 -15.38 -10.78
C ASP A 88 2.98 -14.33 -9.66
N THR A 89 1.82 -13.71 -9.43
CA THR A 89 1.64 -12.66 -8.42
C THR A 89 1.10 -13.26 -7.13
N GLN A 90 1.69 -12.86 -6.02
CA GLN A 90 1.29 -13.28 -4.69
C GLN A 90 0.80 -12.08 -3.89
N ASN A 91 -0.35 -12.24 -3.21
CA ASN A 91 -0.84 -11.23 -2.29
C ASN A 91 0.08 -11.12 -1.06
N GLU A 92 0.46 -9.88 -0.75
CA GLU A 92 1.30 -9.50 0.37
C GLU A 92 0.54 -8.52 1.27
N TYR A 93 0.97 -8.46 2.53
CA TYR A 93 0.41 -7.57 3.52
C TYR A 93 1.53 -7.09 4.46
N CYS A 94 1.56 -5.79 4.73
CA CYS A 94 2.44 -5.21 5.74
C CYS A 94 1.73 -4.13 6.55
N GLU A 95 2.30 -3.80 7.71
CA GLU A 95 1.80 -2.76 8.60
C GLU A 95 2.79 -1.59 8.65
N ILE A 96 2.27 -0.37 8.60
CA ILE A 96 3.01 0.89 8.63
C ILE A 96 2.41 1.91 9.60
#